data_AF-A0A151EJE5-F1
#
_entry.id   AF-A0A151EJE5-F1
#
_cell.length_a   1.000
_cell.length_b   1.000
_cell.length_c   1.000
_cell.angle_alpha   90.00
_cell.angle_beta   90.00
_cell.angle_gamma   90.00
#
_symmetry.space_group_name_H-M   'P 1'
#
loop_
_entity.id
_entity.type
_entity.pdbx_description
1 polymer ?
#
loop_
_entity_poly.entity_id
_entity_poly.type
_entity_poly.pdbx_seq_one_letter_code
_entity_poly.pdbx_strand_id
1 'polypeptide(L)'
;MTITPSIKKEYLVNLAENGKRSDGRKFDEFRKISIETGVISKAEGSARVKIGNTQVISGIKMDIGEPYPDSPESGVMTTAAELIPLASPDFEAGPPREDAIELARVVDRGIRESELIEVDKLCIEPGEKVWMVFIDIHILDFDGNLFDAASLASLAALLTTNVPAERFDLGENYPLPLKEPPISCTSVKYNGVVVMDPSLDEEEIAEARLTVATDINGHLRAMQKGLNGSFSVDEIKKVIKASIDNGRKIQEQLYKSVGK
;
A
#
# COMPACT_ATOMS: atom_id res chain seq x y z
N MET A 1 12.15 16.17 11.19
CA MET A 1 12.16 15.41 12.46
C MET A 1 11.30 16.18 13.43
N THR A 2 10.03 15.81 13.48
CA THR A 2 9.00 16.49 14.27
C THR A 2 9.27 16.19 15.73
N ILE A 3 9.51 17.23 16.53
CA ILE A 3 9.78 17.05 17.96
C ILE A 3 8.43 16.76 18.63
N THR A 4 8.17 15.49 18.94
CA THR A 4 6.97 15.10 19.70
C THR A 4 7.10 15.61 21.13
N PRO A 5 6.15 16.42 21.65
CA PRO A 5 6.17 16.87 23.03
C PRO A 5 6.19 15.68 23.99
N SER A 6 7.03 15.73 25.03
CA SER A 6 7.13 14.64 26.03
C SER A 6 5.78 14.30 26.65
N ILE A 7 4.96 15.32 26.93
CA ILE A 7 3.60 15.17 27.48
C ILE A 7 2.70 14.35 26.55
N LYS A 8 2.78 14.57 25.22
CA LYS A 8 1.99 13.83 24.23
C LYS A 8 2.43 12.37 24.20
N LYS A 9 3.74 12.12 24.19
CA LYS A 9 4.30 10.76 24.26
C LYS A 9 3.86 10.03 25.53
N GLU A 10 4.02 10.66 26.69
CA GLU A 10 3.61 10.10 27.98
C GLU A 10 2.11 9.80 28.01
N TYR A 11 1.28 10.69 27.45
CA TYR A 11 -0.16 10.47 27.37
C TYR A 11 -0.52 9.22 26.55
N LEU A 12 0.04 9.06 25.35
CA LEU A 12 -0.22 7.91 24.48
C LEU A 12 0.29 6.60 25.08
N VAL A 13 1.46 6.64 25.73
CA VAL A 13 2.03 5.50 26.45
C VAL A 13 1.11 5.08 27.61
N ASN A 14 0.69 6.02 28.45
CA ASN A 14 -0.23 5.74 29.55
C ASN A 14 -1.57 5.16 29.06
N LEU A 15 -2.11 5.64 27.93
CA LEU A 15 -3.31 5.05 27.34
C LEU A 15 -3.09 3.60 26.91
N ALA A 16 -1.98 3.32 26.23
CA ALA A 16 -1.66 1.99 25.73
C ALA A 16 -1.43 0.99 26.88
N GLU A 17 -0.79 1.39 27.97
CA GLU A 17 -0.65 0.56 29.17
C GLU A 17 -2.00 0.22 29.81
N ASN A 18 -2.98 1.11 29.68
CA ASN A 18 -4.35 0.89 30.14
C ASN A 18 -5.25 0.19 29.10
N GLY A 19 -4.68 -0.34 28.01
CA GLY A 19 -5.45 -1.07 26.99
C GLY A 19 -6.31 -0.16 26.11
N LYS A 20 -5.98 1.13 25.99
CA LYS A 20 -6.78 2.14 25.28
C LYS A 20 -5.96 2.85 24.20
N ARG A 21 -6.66 3.38 23.21
CA ARG A 21 -6.12 4.29 22.19
C ARG A 21 -6.78 5.66 22.32
N SER A 22 -6.14 6.70 21.78
CA SER A 22 -6.65 8.08 21.81
C SER A 22 -8.02 8.22 21.15
N ASP A 23 -8.29 7.42 20.11
CA ASP A 23 -9.54 7.39 19.35
C ASP A 23 -10.53 6.30 19.82
N GLY A 24 -10.19 5.56 20.88
CA GLY A 24 -11.03 4.51 21.47
C GLY A 24 -11.06 3.18 20.72
N ARG A 25 -10.31 3.01 19.62
CA ARG A 25 -10.20 1.73 18.90
C ARG A 25 -9.51 0.66 19.75
N LYS A 26 -9.75 -0.61 19.40
CA LYS A 26 -8.91 -1.72 19.85
C LYS A 26 -7.52 -1.67 19.22
N PHE A 27 -6.58 -2.41 19.80
CA PHE A 27 -5.21 -2.49 19.28
C PHE A 27 -5.10 -3.18 17.93
N ASP A 28 -6.07 -4.02 17.55
CA ASP A 28 -6.12 -4.75 16.28
C ASP A 28 -7.14 -4.17 15.30
N GLU A 29 -7.65 -2.95 15.56
CA GLU A 29 -8.73 -2.34 14.79
C GLU A 29 -8.23 -1.22 13.88
N PHE A 30 -8.61 -1.30 12.60
CA PHE A 30 -8.37 -0.24 11.60
C PHE A 30 -9.29 0.96 11.79
N ARG A 31 -8.81 2.14 11.40
CA ARG A 31 -9.65 3.32 11.16
C ARG A 31 -10.63 3.03 10.04
N LYS A 32 -11.63 3.90 9.91
CA LYS A 32 -12.60 3.82 8.82
C LYS A 32 -11.88 3.87 7.46
N ILE A 33 -12.12 2.86 6.64
CA ILE A 33 -11.61 2.76 5.28
C ILE A 33 -12.69 3.23 4.29
N SER A 34 -12.29 4.02 3.30
CA SER A 34 -13.11 4.41 2.15
C SER A 34 -12.29 4.22 0.88
N ILE A 35 -12.87 3.58 -0.13
CA ILE A 35 -12.23 3.31 -1.42
C ILE A 35 -13.15 3.86 -2.51
N GLU A 36 -12.60 4.72 -3.35
CA GLU A 36 -13.30 5.33 -4.49
C GLU A 36 -12.48 5.06 -5.74
N THR A 37 -13.00 4.27 -6.68
CA THR A 37 -12.31 3.94 -7.93
C THR A 37 -12.70 4.87 -9.07
N GLY A 38 -11.88 4.94 -10.13
CA GLY A 38 -12.16 5.75 -11.31
C GLY A 38 -12.08 7.26 -11.07
N VAL A 39 -11.38 7.70 -10.02
CA VAL A 39 -11.26 9.12 -9.63
C VAL A 39 -10.46 9.97 -10.62
N ILE A 40 -9.56 9.36 -11.39
CA ILE A 40 -8.77 10.01 -12.44
C ILE A 40 -9.19 9.43 -13.80
N SER A 41 -9.98 10.19 -14.56
CA SER A 41 -10.54 9.74 -15.84
C SER A 41 -9.51 9.51 -16.95
N LYS A 42 -8.30 10.07 -16.82
CA LYS A 42 -7.20 9.93 -17.80
C LYS A 42 -6.26 8.75 -17.50
N ALA A 43 -6.40 8.14 -16.33
CA ALA A 43 -5.64 6.95 -15.96
C ALA A 43 -6.37 5.71 -16.48
N GLU A 44 -5.63 4.69 -16.90
CA GLU A 44 -6.21 3.41 -17.33
C GLU A 44 -6.90 2.69 -16.17
N GLY A 45 -6.45 2.93 -14.94
CA GLY A 45 -7.14 2.61 -13.69
C GLY A 45 -6.74 3.62 -12.61
N SER A 46 -7.63 3.89 -11.64
CA SER A 46 -7.30 4.80 -10.54
C SER A 46 -8.15 4.52 -9.31
N ALA A 47 -7.61 4.85 -8.14
CA ALA A 47 -8.36 4.80 -6.91
C ALA A 47 -7.87 5.85 -5.91
N ARG A 48 -8.82 6.38 -5.13
CA ARG A 48 -8.59 7.17 -3.94
C ARG A 48 -8.96 6.33 -2.73
N VAL A 49 -8.03 6.20 -1.79
CA VAL A 49 -8.25 5.53 -0.52
C VAL A 49 -8.12 6.52 0.62
N LYS A 50 -9.02 6.38 1.60
CA LYS A 50 -8.91 7.03 2.91
C LYS A 50 -8.87 5.98 4.00
N ILE A 51 -7.89 6.07 4.90
CA ILE A 51 -7.83 5.29 6.15
C ILE A 51 -7.78 6.30 7.30
N GLY A 52 -8.91 6.54 7.95
CA GLY A 52 -9.07 7.72 8.79
C GLY A 52 -8.93 8.99 7.95
N ASN A 53 -8.02 9.89 8.32
CA ASN A 53 -7.73 11.09 7.52
C ASN A 53 -6.61 10.86 6.49
N THR A 54 -5.81 9.79 6.62
CA THR A 54 -4.78 9.47 5.63
C THR A 54 -5.42 9.25 4.28
N GLN A 55 -5.01 10.04 3.28
CA GLN A 55 -5.60 10.04 1.95
C GLN A 55 -4.51 9.82 0.89
N VAL A 56 -4.75 8.83 0.02
CA VAL A 56 -3.83 8.46 -1.06
C VAL A 56 -4.62 8.32 -2.36
N ILE A 57 -4.06 8.80 -3.46
CA ILE A 57 -4.52 8.47 -4.81
C ILE A 57 -3.45 7.61 -5.49
N SER A 58 -3.87 6.52 -6.11
CA SER A 58 -3.04 5.73 -7.01
C SER A 58 -3.64 5.81 -8.43
N GLY A 59 -2.77 6.02 -9.41
CA GLY A 59 -3.11 6.02 -10.83
C GLY A 59 -2.26 4.98 -11.56
N ILE A 60 -2.89 4.25 -12.46
CA ILE A 60 -2.23 3.30 -13.35
C ILE A 60 -2.14 3.92 -14.73
N LYS A 61 -0.91 4.02 -15.24
CA LYS A 61 -0.65 4.28 -16.65
C LYS A 61 -0.09 3.04 -17.31
N MET A 62 -0.46 2.82 -18.56
CA MET A 62 0.13 1.76 -19.38
C MET A 62 0.73 2.34 -20.65
N ASP A 63 1.86 1.79 -21.08
CA ASP A 63 2.50 2.10 -22.36
C ASP A 63 3.17 0.86 -22.94
N ILE A 64 3.65 0.92 -24.18
CA ILE A 64 4.45 -0.13 -24.80
C ILE A 64 5.93 0.21 -24.63
N GLY A 65 6.72 -0.78 -24.20
CA GLY A 65 8.16 -0.64 -24.06
C GLY A 65 8.89 -1.95 -24.31
N GLU A 66 10.22 -1.88 -24.23
CA GLU A 66 11.08 -3.06 -24.34
C GLU A 66 11.08 -3.84 -23.01
N PRO A 67 11.00 -5.18 -23.05
CA PRO A 67 11.17 -6.00 -21.87
C PRO A 67 12.61 -5.97 -21.36
N TYR A 68 12.84 -6.45 -20.13
CA TYR A 68 14.20 -6.65 -19.66
C TYR A 68 14.89 -7.81 -20.42
N PRO A 69 16.21 -7.73 -20.69
CA PRO A 69 16.91 -8.77 -21.45
C PRO A 69 16.86 -10.17 -20.82
N ASP A 70 16.69 -10.26 -19.50
CA ASP A 70 16.56 -11.51 -18.74
C ASP A 70 15.13 -12.08 -18.71
N SER A 71 14.14 -11.30 -19.15
CA SER A 71 12.71 -11.65 -19.15
C SER A 71 11.99 -11.12 -20.40
N PRO A 72 12.37 -11.59 -21.61
CA PRO A 72 11.91 -11.02 -22.89
C PRO A 72 10.41 -11.21 -23.18
N GLU A 73 9.74 -12.10 -22.44
CA GLU A 73 8.30 -12.38 -22.62
C GLU A 73 7.45 -11.83 -21.46
N SER A 74 8.03 -11.06 -20.55
CA SER A 74 7.32 -10.54 -19.38
C SER A 74 7.07 -9.05 -19.49
N GLY A 75 5.84 -8.63 -19.20
CA GLY A 75 5.51 -7.22 -18.99
C GLY A 75 6.30 -6.63 -17.83
N VAL A 76 6.46 -5.31 -17.85
CA VAL A 76 7.21 -4.59 -16.82
C VAL A 76 6.25 -3.86 -15.91
N MET A 77 6.53 -3.91 -14.61
CA MET A 77 5.84 -3.12 -13.60
C MET A 77 6.84 -2.19 -12.91
N THR A 78 6.48 -0.92 -12.77
CA THR A 78 7.21 0.07 -11.97
C THR A 78 6.27 0.76 -11.01
N THR A 79 6.75 1.02 -9.80
CA THR A 79 5.98 1.66 -8.74
C THR A 79 6.74 2.90 -8.27
N ALA A 80 6.07 4.05 -8.27
CA ALA A 80 6.60 5.31 -7.76
C ALA A 80 5.65 5.88 -6.71
N ALA A 81 6.21 6.55 -5.70
CA ALA A 81 5.44 7.24 -4.68
C ALA A 81 5.95 8.68 -4.52
N GLU A 82 5.02 9.61 -4.44
CA GLU A 82 5.28 11.03 -4.22
C GLU A 82 4.66 11.48 -2.89
N LEU A 83 5.55 11.95 -2.00
CA LEU A 83 5.20 12.62 -0.75
C LEU A 83 5.13 14.13 -1.04
N ILE A 84 4.00 14.61 -1.53
CA ILE A 84 3.85 16.03 -1.90
C ILE A 84 3.71 16.93 -0.67
N PRO A 85 4.23 18.17 -0.68
CA PRO A 85 4.15 19.10 0.46
C PRO A 85 2.73 19.42 0.96
N LEU A 86 1.70 19.17 0.14
CA LEU A 86 0.31 19.31 0.55
C LEU A 86 -0.06 18.33 1.69
N ALA A 87 0.53 17.14 1.70
CA ALA A 87 0.11 16.06 2.58
C ALA A 87 0.67 16.17 4.01
N SER A 88 1.78 16.87 4.20
CA SER A 88 2.39 17.08 5.51
C SER A 88 3.32 18.29 5.49
N PRO A 89 3.39 19.08 6.57
CA PRO A 89 4.36 20.17 6.70
C PRO A 89 5.83 19.69 6.68
N ASP A 90 6.08 18.40 6.92
CA ASP A 90 7.42 17.81 6.88
C ASP A 90 7.85 17.38 5.47
N PHE A 91 6.94 17.41 4.50
CA PHE A 91 7.24 17.01 3.12
C PHE A 91 7.73 18.20 2.29
N GLU A 92 8.86 18.01 1.61
CA GLU A 92 9.46 19.00 0.74
C GLU A 92 9.39 18.57 -0.72
N ALA A 93 9.24 19.53 -1.63
CA ALA A 93 9.25 19.26 -3.05
C ALA A 93 10.65 18.79 -3.51
N GLY A 94 10.68 17.88 -4.48
CA GLY A 94 11.91 17.37 -5.07
C GLY A 94 11.80 15.90 -5.45
N PRO A 95 12.91 15.29 -5.86
CA PRO A 95 12.95 13.85 -6.13
C PRO A 95 12.55 13.02 -4.89
N PRO A 96 12.02 11.80 -5.08
CA PRO A 96 11.70 10.90 -3.98
C PRO A 96 12.88 10.69 -3.03
N ARG A 97 12.63 10.93 -1.73
CA ARG A 97 13.58 10.65 -0.65
C ARG A 97 13.38 9.24 -0.10
N GLU A 98 14.17 8.87 0.92
CA GLU A 98 14.19 7.53 1.51
C GLU A 98 12.80 6.99 1.87
N ASP A 99 11.94 7.79 2.51
CA ASP A 99 10.59 7.35 2.92
C ASP A 99 9.69 7.04 1.72
N ALA A 100 9.74 7.88 0.68
CA ALA A 100 9.00 7.68 -0.56
C ALA A 100 9.50 6.45 -1.33
N ILE A 101 10.83 6.26 -1.38
CA ILE A 101 11.47 5.11 -2.01
C ILE A 101 11.11 3.82 -1.24
N GLU A 102 11.14 3.84 0.09
CA GLU A 102 10.74 2.69 0.91
C GLU A 102 9.27 2.34 0.63
N LEU A 103 8.38 3.33 0.71
CA LEU A 103 6.95 3.14 0.46
C LEU A 103 6.69 2.50 -0.89
N ALA A 104 7.25 3.07 -1.96
CA ALA A 104 7.11 2.55 -3.32
C ALA A 104 7.64 1.11 -3.42
N ARG A 105 8.82 0.82 -2.87
CA ARG A 105 9.43 -0.52 -2.94
C ARG A 105 8.68 -1.56 -2.12
N VAL A 106 8.05 -1.18 -1.00
CA VAL A 106 7.25 -2.11 -0.18
C VAL A 106 5.95 -2.45 -0.89
N VAL A 107 5.28 -1.46 -1.49
CA VAL A 107 4.08 -1.68 -2.31
C VAL A 107 4.43 -2.53 -3.54
N ASP A 108 5.53 -2.22 -4.24
CA ASP A 108 6.02 -3.00 -5.39
C ASP A 108 6.23 -4.47 -5.03
N ARG A 109 6.96 -4.75 -3.94
CA ARG A 109 7.17 -6.13 -3.45
C ARG A 109 5.86 -6.82 -3.10
N GLY A 110 4.94 -6.11 -2.45
CA GLY A 110 3.62 -6.65 -2.13
C GLY A 110 2.91 -7.19 -3.38
N ILE A 111 2.87 -6.39 -4.44
CA ILE A 111 2.19 -6.71 -5.71
C ILE A 111 2.97 -7.76 -6.54
N ARG A 112 4.29 -7.63 -6.58
CA ARG A 112 5.18 -8.49 -7.39
C ARG A 112 5.28 -9.89 -6.83
N GLU A 113 5.55 -10.04 -5.53
CA GLU A 113 5.73 -11.35 -4.87
C GLU A 113 4.41 -12.09 -4.66
N SER A 114 3.28 -11.39 -4.75
CA SER A 114 1.96 -12.05 -4.84
C SER A 114 1.63 -12.55 -6.24
N GLU A 115 2.46 -12.24 -7.24
CA GLU A 115 2.17 -12.48 -8.66
C GLU A 115 0.80 -11.93 -9.08
N LEU A 116 0.43 -10.76 -8.55
CA LEU A 116 -0.90 -10.20 -8.78
C LEU A 116 -1.11 -9.91 -10.27
N ILE A 117 -0.14 -9.27 -10.90
CA ILE A 117 -0.15 -9.01 -12.34
C ILE A 117 0.39 -10.23 -13.07
N GLU A 118 -0.40 -10.80 -13.98
CA GLU A 118 0.05 -11.91 -14.82
C GLU A 118 0.94 -11.38 -15.95
N VAL A 119 2.20 -11.06 -15.62
CA VAL A 119 3.16 -10.40 -16.52
C VAL A 119 3.43 -11.16 -17.82
N ASP A 120 3.27 -12.48 -17.85
CA ASP A 120 3.43 -13.29 -19.07
C ASP A 120 2.30 -13.03 -20.09
N LYS A 121 1.13 -12.59 -19.62
CA LYS A 121 0.01 -12.19 -20.48
C LYS A 121 0.14 -10.76 -21.01
N LEU A 122 1.23 -10.07 -20.65
CA LEU A 122 1.51 -8.69 -21.06
C LEU A 122 2.53 -8.62 -22.20
N CYS A 123 2.98 -9.76 -22.74
CA CYS A 123 3.81 -9.81 -23.93
C CYS A 123 2.99 -9.47 -25.18
N ILE A 124 3.54 -8.59 -26.03
CA ILE A 124 2.97 -8.27 -27.35
C ILE A 124 3.83 -8.94 -28.43
N GLU A 125 5.14 -8.70 -28.37
CA GLU A 125 6.15 -9.25 -29.28
C GLU A 125 7.38 -9.66 -28.45
N PRO A 126 7.68 -10.96 -28.34
CA PRO A 126 8.78 -11.47 -27.50
C PRO A 126 10.11 -10.76 -27.79
N GLY A 127 10.72 -10.18 -26.77
CA GLY A 127 12.01 -9.49 -26.84
C GLY A 127 11.97 -8.08 -27.43
N GLU A 128 10.83 -7.61 -27.94
CA GLU A 128 10.72 -6.29 -28.56
C GLU A 128 9.67 -5.39 -27.89
N LYS A 129 8.46 -5.90 -27.65
CA LYS A 129 7.32 -5.10 -27.15
C LYS A 129 6.56 -5.83 -26.07
N VAL A 130 6.45 -5.20 -24.91
CA VAL A 130 5.60 -5.64 -23.81
C VAL A 130 4.82 -4.46 -23.25
N TRP A 131 3.74 -4.74 -22.52
CA TRP A 131 3.08 -3.71 -21.74
C TRP A 131 3.91 -3.32 -20.52
N MET A 132 4.08 -2.02 -20.35
CA MET A 132 4.66 -1.36 -19.20
C MET A 132 3.52 -0.86 -18.31
N VAL A 133 3.49 -1.28 -17.05
CA VAL A 133 2.52 -0.86 -16.04
C VAL A 133 3.20 0.10 -15.06
N PHE A 134 2.77 1.35 -15.06
CA PHE A 134 3.24 2.40 -14.17
C PHE A 134 2.21 2.58 -13.05
N ILE A 135 2.64 2.34 -11.81
CA ILE A 135 1.84 2.54 -10.59
C ILE A 135 2.34 3.81 -9.92
N ASP A 136 1.60 4.91 -10.07
CA ASP A 136 1.95 6.21 -9.50
C ASP A 136 1.10 6.52 -8.27
N ILE A 137 1.75 6.63 -7.11
CA ILE A 137 1.10 6.82 -5.82
C ILE A 137 1.34 8.25 -5.34
N HIS A 138 0.27 9.01 -5.15
CA HIS A 138 0.29 10.38 -4.65
C HIS A 138 -0.37 10.47 -3.28
N ILE A 139 0.41 10.87 -2.27
CA ILE A 139 -0.13 11.06 -0.92
C ILE A 139 -0.76 12.45 -0.84
N LEU A 140 -2.03 12.53 -0.45
CA LEU A 140 -2.77 13.80 -0.38
C LEU A 140 -2.89 14.34 1.04
N ASP A 141 -2.95 13.46 2.03
CA ASP A 141 -3.06 13.80 3.44
C ASP A 141 -2.38 12.70 4.26
N PHE A 142 -1.41 13.06 5.12
CA PHE A 142 -0.63 12.12 5.91
C PHE A 142 -1.04 12.19 7.38
N ASP A 143 -1.87 11.23 7.79
CA ASP A 143 -2.32 11.03 9.18
C ASP A 143 -1.90 9.63 9.71
N GLY A 144 -0.77 9.11 9.24
CA GLY A 144 -0.23 7.80 9.63
C GLY A 144 -0.71 6.61 8.76
N ASN A 145 0.09 5.54 8.76
CA ASN A 145 -0.11 4.29 8.01
C ASN A 145 -0.20 4.46 6.48
N LEU A 146 0.81 5.10 5.88
CA LEU A 146 0.89 5.25 4.43
C LEU A 146 1.04 3.91 3.68
N PHE A 147 1.67 2.91 4.29
CA PHE A 147 1.92 1.61 3.66
C PHE A 147 0.62 0.91 3.28
N ASP A 148 -0.33 0.82 4.21
CA ASP A 148 -1.59 0.15 3.94
C ASP A 148 -2.48 0.98 3.00
N ALA A 149 -2.51 2.30 3.17
CA ALA A 149 -3.29 3.19 2.30
C ALA A 149 -2.78 3.18 0.85
N ALA A 150 -1.47 3.24 0.64
CA ALA A 150 -0.82 3.20 -0.66
C ALA A 150 -0.97 1.85 -1.35
N SER A 151 -0.80 0.76 -0.60
CA SER A 151 -1.02 -0.60 -1.08
C SER A 151 -2.47 -0.77 -1.51
N LEU A 152 -3.45 -0.45 -0.65
CA LEU A 152 -4.87 -0.58 -0.96
C LEU A 152 -5.31 0.29 -2.14
N ALA A 153 -4.79 1.51 -2.25
CA ALA A 153 -5.06 2.38 -3.40
C ALA A 153 -4.53 1.77 -4.71
N SER A 154 -3.31 1.23 -4.69
CA SER A 154 -2.69 0.61 -5.87
C SER A 154 -3.44 -0.65 -6.29
N LEU A 155 -3.86 -1.48 -5.34
CA LEU A 155 -4.66 -2.67 -5.63
C LEU A 155 -6.03 -2.32 -6.22
N ALA A 156 -6.74 -1.34 -5.65
CA ALA A 156 -8.02 -0.88 -6.16
C ALA A 156 -7.89 -0.27 -7.57
N ALA A 157 -6.81 0.48 -7.82
CA ALA A 157 -6.52 1.05 -9.13
C ALA A 157 -6.22 -0.04 -10.17
N LEU A 158 -5.37 -1.02 -9.83
CA LEU A 158 -5.06 -2.17 -10.69
C LEU A 158 -6.31 -2.98 -11.04
N LEU A 159 -7.15 -3.31 -10.04
CA LEU A 159 -8.37 -4.11 -10.23
C LEU A 159 -9.40 -3.46 -11.17
N THR A 160 -9.31 -2.15 -11.39
CA THR A 160 -10.17 -1.38 -12.29
C THR A 160 -9.46 -0.92 -13.56
N THR A 161 -8.21 -1.38 -13.78
CA THR A 161 -7.40 -0.99 -14.94
C THR A 161 -7.85 -1.72 -16.21
N ASN A 162 -8.05 -0.96 -17.28
CA ASN A 162 -8.18 -1.51 -18.63
C ASN A 162 -6.92 -1.25 -19.44
N VAL A 163 -6.38 -2.31 -20.04
CA VAL A 163 -5.26 -2.23 -20.98
C VAL A 163 -5.71 -1.46 -22.23
N PRO A 164 -5.00 -0.38 -22.61
CA PRO A 164 -5.43 0.53 -23.66
C PRO A 164 -5.03 0.04 -25.06
N ALA A 165 -5.35 -1.22 -25.41
CA ALA A 165 -4.97 -1.85 -26.67
C ALA A 165 -5.43 -1.07 -27.92
N GLU A 166 -6.59 -0.43 -27.84
CA GLU A 166 -7.16 0.36 -28.94
C GLU A 166 -6.27 1.57 -29.27
N ARG A 167 -5.65 2.18 -28.27
CA ARG A 167 -4.75 3.33 -28.45
C ARG A 167 -3.50 2.98 -29.28
N PHE A 168 -3.13 1.72 -29.36
CA PHE A 168 -1.93 1.23 -30.03
C PHE A 168 -2.24 0.30 -31.22
N ASP A 169 -3.48 0.29 -31.71
CA ASP A 169 -3.91 -0.56 -32.83
C ASP A 169 -3.74 -2.07 -32.56
N LEU A 170 -3.81 -2.50 -31.29
CA LEU A 170 -3.64 -3.90 -30.84
C LEU A 170 -4.97 -4.63 -30.57
N GLY A 171 -6.11 -3.99 -30.87
CA GLY A 171 -7.46 -4.55 -30.65
C GLY A 171 -8.30 -3.72 -29.68
N GLU A 172 -9.35 -4.30 -29.13
CA GLU A 172 -10.21 -3.63 -28.14
C GLU A 172 -9.54 -3.57 -26.77
N ASN A 173 -9.85 -2.53 -25.98
CA ASN A 173 -9.38 -2.43 -24.61
C ASN A 173 -9.93 -3.60 -23.77
N TYR A 174 -9.10 -4.15 -22.90
CA TYR A 174 -9.47 -5.32 -22.08
C TYR A 174 -9.02 -5.14 -20.62
N PRO A 175 -9.66 -5.80 -19.65
CA PRO A 175 -9.24 -5.73 -18.25
C PRO A 175 -7.80 -6.25 -18.07
N LEU A 176 -7.01 -5.58 -17.23
CA LEU A 176 -5.67 -6.06 -16.88
C LEU A 176 -5.76 -7.49 -16.30
N PRO A 177 -4.94 -8.45 -16.79
CA PRO A 177 -4.98 -9.82 -16.30
C PRO A 177 -4.38 -9.88 -14.89
N LEU A 178 -5.26 -10.10 -13.91
CA LEU A 178 -4.94 -10.06 -12.49
C LEU A 178 -5.39 -11.33 -11.76
N LYS A 179 -4.57 -11.78 -10.82
CA LYS A 179 -4.90 -12.78 -9.80
C LYS A 179 -5.56 -12.10 -8.58
N GLU A 180 -5.64 -12.84 -7.47
CA GLU A 180 -6.14 -12.34 -6.18
C GLU A 180 -5.16 -11.33 -5.55
N PRO A 181 -5.62 -10.15 -5.11
CA PRO A 181 -4.79 -9.11 -4.51
C PRO A 181 -4.35 -9.52 -3.09
N PRO A 182 -3.07 -9.30 -2.72
CA PRO A 182 -2.64 -9.41 -1.33
C PRO A 182 -3.10 -8.17 -0.55
N ILE A 183 -3.49 -8.32 0.71
CA ILE A 183 -3.77 -7.18 1.59
C ILE A 183 -2.63 -6.97 2.56
N SER A 184 -2.09 -5.75 2.61
CA SER A 184 -1.11 -5.34 3.62
C SER A 184 -1.79 -4.81 4.87
N CYS A 185 -1.29 -5.22 6.03
CA CYS A 185 -1.62 -4.64 7.33
C CYS A 185 -0.33 -4.23 8.05
N THR A 186 -0.31 -3.02 8.58
CA THR A 186 0.84 -2.44 9.28
C THR A 186 0.56 -2.32 10.76
N SER A 187 1.53 -2.74 11.56
CA SER A 187 1.53 -2.56 13.01
C SER A 187 2.78 -1.81 13.47
N VAL A 188 2.64 -1.04 14.53
CA VAL A 188 3.76 -0.40 15.22
C VAL A 188 3.86 -0.88 16.65
N LYS A 189 5.05 -0.75 17.21
CA LYS A 189 5.34 -0.99 18.62
C LYS A 189 5.84 0.28 19.27
N TYR A 190 5.25 0.64 20.39
CA TYR A 190 5.76 1.69 21.28
C TYR A 190 5.53 1.25 22.73
N ASN A 191 6.55 1.41 23.58
CA ASN A 191 6.50 1.03 25.00
C ASN A 191 6.00 -0.41 25.23
N GLY A 192 6.46 -1.37 24.41
CA GLY A 192 6.09 -2.78 24.53
C GLY A 192 4.66 -3.13 24.06
N VAL A 193 3.85 -2.15 23.67
CA VAL A 193 2.50 -2.36 23.14
C VAL A 193 2.54 -2.36 21.62
N VAL A 194 1.86 -3.32 21.01
CA VAL A 194 1.73 -3.43 19.55
C VAL A 194 0.32 -3.03 19.15
N VAL A 195 0.21 -2.09 18.22
CA VAL A 195 -1.07 -1.64 17.66
C VAL A 195 -1.04 -1.70 16.13
N MET A 196 -2.18 -2.00 15.54
CA MET A 196 -2.42 -2.06 14.10
C MET A 196 -3.06 -0.77 13.60
N ASP A 197 -2.73 -0.40 12.36
CA ASP A 197 -3.15 0.85 11.73
C ASP A 197 -2.89 2.07 12.63
N PRO A 198 -1.61 2.44 12.79
CA PRO A 198 -1.24 3.58 13.61
C PRO A 198 -1.74 4.89 12.99
N SER A 199 -2.25 5.77 13.85
CA SER A 199 -2.37 7.20 13.57
C SER A 199 -1.00 7.87 13.50
N LEU A 200 -0.93 9.10 12.96
CA LEU A 200 0.32 9.87 12.92
C LEU A 200 0.96 9.98 14.31
N ASP A 201 0.13 10.26 15.32
CA ASP A 201 0.54 10.36 16.72
C ASP A 201 1.21 9.08 17.25
N GLU A 202 0.69 7.91 16.86
CA GLU A 202 1.25 6.61 17.24
C GLU A 202 2.52 6.28 16.43
N GLU A 203 2.59 6.68 15.17
CA GLU A 203 3.81 6.54 14.34
C GLU A 203 4.97 7.40 14.84
N GLU A 204 4.69 8.64 15.27
CA GLU A 204 5.70 9.57 15.80
C GLU A 204 6.44 9.02 17.03
N ILE A 205 5.75 8.22 17.85
CA ILE A 205 6.32 7.61 19.06
C ILE A 205 6.74 6.16 18.87
N ALA A 206 6.55 5.60 17.68
CA ALA A 206 6.85 4.22 17.38
C ALA A 206 8.34 3.92 17.45
N GLU A 207 8.67 2.79 18.06
CA GLU A 207 10.03 2.24 18.10
C GLU A 207 10.28 1.32 16.91
N ALA A 208 9.27 0.50 16.54
CA ALA A 208 9.36 -0.47 15.46
C ALA A 208 8.07 -0.49 14.64
N ARG A 209 8.18 -0.71 13.33
CA ARG A 209 7.05 -0.90 12.40
C ARG A 209 7.19 -2.28 11.75
N LEU A 210 6.08 -3.00 11.55
CA LEU A 210 6.04 -4.22 10.76
C LEU A 210 4.81 -4.20 9.85
N THR A 211 5.05 -4.22 8.55
CA THR A 211 4.03 -4.35 7.51
C THR A 211 4.02 -5.80 7.02
N VAL A 212 2.85 -6.43 6.96
CA VAL A 212 2.66 -7.81 6.52
C VAL A 212 1.60 -7.86 5.44
N ALA A 213 1.95 -8.39 4.27
CA ALA A 213 1.02 -8.63 3.17
C ALA A 213 0.60 -10.10 3.13
N THR A 214 -0.71 -10.36 3.12
CA THR A 214 -1.28 -11.71 3.10
C THR A 214 -2.29 -11.89 1.97
N ASP A 215 -2.32 -13.06 1.36
CA ASP A 215 -3.37 -13.43 0.40
C ASP A 215 -4.66 -13.94 1.08
N ILE A 216 -5.68 -14.25 0.28
CA ILE A 216 -6.98 -14.78 0.74
C ILE A 216 -6.85 -16.09 1.55
N ASN A 217 -5.83 -16.89 1.26
CA ASN A 217 -5.57 -18.16 1.95
C ASN A 217 -4.80 -17.94 3.26
N GLY A 218 -4.39 -16.70 3.55
CA GLY A 218 -3.58 -16.35 4.71
C GLY A 218 -2.09 -16.66 4.52
N HIS A 219 -1.63 -16.91 3.28
CA HIS A 219 -0.21 -17.04 3.01
C HIS A 219 0.45 -15.67 3.01
N LEU A 220 1.66 -15.61 3.57
CA LEU A 220 2.48 -14.41 3.59
C LEU A 220 3.06 -14.18 2.19
N ARG A 221 2.88 -12.98 1.65
CA ARG A 221 3.42 -12.55 0.35
C ARG A 221 4.62 -11.63 0.52
N ALA A 222 4.55 -10.72 1.49
CA ALA A 222 5.67 -9.83 1.82
C ALA A 222 5.65 -9.45 3.29
N MET A 223 6.82 -9.14 3.84
CA MET A 223 6.94 -8.48 5.14
C MET A 223 8.06 -7.44 5.10
N GLN A 224 7.85 -6.31 5.79
CA GLN A 224 8.86 -5.26 5.93
C GLN A 224 8.87 -4.76 7.38
N LYS A 225 10.00 -4.95 8.07
CA LYS A 225 10.29 -4.26 9.32
C LYS A 225 10.88 -2.89 9.02
N GLY A 226 10.33 -1.85 9.63
CA GLY A 226 10.83 -0.48 9.57
C GLY A 226 11.23 0.06 10.95
N LEU A 227 11.76 1.28 10.97
CA LEU A 227 12.28 1.98 12.15
C LEU A 227 13.45 1.24 12.82
N ASN A 228 13.93 1.74 13.97
CA ASN A 228 15.16 1.26 14.61
C ASN A 228 14.96 0.18 15.67
N GLY A 229 13.77 0.07 16.26
CA GLY A 229 13.45 -0.87 17.33
C GLY A 229 13.30 -2.31 16.86
N SER A 230 12.76 -3.18 17.72
CA SER A 230 12.64 -4.61 17.45
C SER A 230 11.33 -5.21 17.92
N PHE A 231 10.97 -6.32 17.29
CA PHE A 231 9.88 -7.18 17.73
C PHE A 231 10.45 -8.50 18.27
N SER A 232 9.84 -9.03 19.32
CA SER A 232 10.02 -10.42 19.72
C SER A 232 9.32 -11.37 18.73
N VAL A 233 9.73 -12.63 18.71
CA VAL A 233 9.11 -13.65 17.85
C VAL A 233 7.61 -13.80 18.13
N ASP A 234 7.21 -13.70 19.39
CA ASP A 234 5.79 -13.82 19.76
C ASP A 234 4.98 -12.59 19.36
N GLU A 235 5.57 -11.40 19.40
CA GLU A 235 4.96 -10.19 18.84
C GLU A 235 4.77 -10.32 17.32
N ILE A 236 5.78 -10.82 16.59
CA ILE A 236 5.68 -11.05 15.14
C ILE A 236 4.54 -12.01 14.83
N LYS A 237 4.41 -13.12 15.57
CA LYS A 237 3.30 -14.08 15.39
C LYS A 237 1.94 -13.44 15.63
N LYS A 238 1.82 -12.56 16.63
CA LYS A 238 0.59 -11.80 16.90
C LYS A 238 0.26 -10.85 15.75
N VAL A 239 1.25 -10.12 15.22
CA VAL A 239 1.08 -9.22 14.07
C VAL A 239 0.63 -9.99 12.84
N ILE A 240 1.27 -11.13 12.53
CA ILE A 240 0.88 -11.97 11.38
C ILE A 240 -0.57 -12.44 11.52
N LYS A 241 -0.96 -12.94 12.70
CA LYS A 241 -2.33 -13.39 12.94
C LYS A 241 -3.34 -12.25 12.74
N ALA A 242 -3.09 -11.10 13.36
CA ALA A 242 -3.94 -9.93 13.22
C ALA A 242 -4.01 -9.44 11.76
N SER A 243 -2.92 -9.59 10.99
CA SER A 243 -2.87 -9.21 9.58
C SER A 243 -3.72 -10.14 8.71
N ILE A 244 -3.74 -11.44 9.00
CA ILE A 244 -4.63 -12.39 8.31
C ILE A 244 -6.10 -12.06 8.61
N ASP A 245 -6.42 -11.80 9.89
CA ASP A 245 -7.79 -11.54 10.32
C ASP A 245 -8.34 -10.22 9.77
N ASN A 246 -7.54 -9.15 9.76
CA ASN A 246 -7.93 -7.87 9.18
C ASN A 246 -7.83 -7.85 7.65
N GLY A 247 -6.85 -8.54 7.08
CA GLY A 247 -6.66 -8.67 5.64
C GLY A 247 -7.92 -9.19 4.95
N ARG A 248 -8.56 -10.23 5.51
CA ARG A 248 -9.84 -10.75 5.00
C ARG A 248 -10.96 -9.70 4.99
N LYS A 249 -11.11 -8.95 6.09
CA LYS A 249 -12.16 -7.90 6.21
C LYS A 249 -11.94 -6.77 5.21
N ILE A 250 -10.69 -6.36 5.03
CA ILE A 250 -10.31 -5.29 4.08
C ILE A 250 -10.49 -5.78 2.63
N GLN A 251 -10.17 -7.05 2.35
CA GLN A 251 -10.39 -7.64 1.03
C GLN A 251 -11.86 -7.63 0.63
N GLU A 252 -12.77 -7.96 1.55
CA GLU A 252 -14.22 -7.83 1.30
C GLU A 252 -14.65 -6.39 0.98
N GLN A 253 -14.04 -5.39 1.63
CA GLN A 253 -14.31 -3.98 1.34
C GLN A 253 -13.75 -3.56 -0.01
N LEU A 254 -12.55 -4.05 -0.36
CA LEU A 254 -11.94 -3.84 -1.67
C LEU A 254 -12.84 -4.36 -2.78
N TYR A 255 -13.31 -5.61 -2.70
CA TYR A 255 -14.20 -6.21 -3.70
C TYR A 255 -15.52 -5.46 -3.87
N LYS A 256 -16.18 -5.14 -2.75
CA LYS A 256 -17.39 -4.30 -2.79
C LYS A 256 -17.15 -2.95 -3.48
N SER A 257 -15.98 -2.36 -3.33
CA SER A 257 -15.66 -1.04 -3.89
C SER A 257 -15.28 -1.09 -5.37
N VAL A 258 -14.78 -2.23 -5.87
CA VAL A 258 -14.45 -2.44 -7.29
C VAL A 258 -15.56 -3.14 -8.08
N GLY A 259 -16.70 -3.44 -7.43
CA GLY A 259 -17.84 -4.10 -8.06
C GLY A 259 -17.64 -5.61 -8.31
N LYS A 260 -16.80 -6.26 -7.51
CA LYS A 260 -16.58 -7.71 -7.49
C LYS A 260 -17.26 -8.38 -6.29
#